data_AF-A0A941DAV0-F1
#
_entry.id   AF-A0A941DAV0-F1
#
_cell.length_a   1.000
_cell.length_b   1.000
_cell.length_c   1.000
_cell.angle_alpha   90.00
_cell.angle_beta   90.00
_cell.angle_gamma   90.00
#
_symmetry.space_group_name_H-M   'P 1'
#
loop_
_entity.id
_entity.type
_entity.pdbx_description
1 polymer ?
#
loop_
_entity_poly.entity_id
_entity_poly.type
_entity_poly.pdbx_seq_one_letter_code
_entity_poly.pdbx_strand_id
1 'polypeptide(L)'
;MSATTRTAAAALAAAGLAVTGAATASAAAPDTECMRAGISTLKDAGLLSAVAKDGLPVADAVALGVTPREGTDVSALPAVLPFSTVLADHRAGEDSLFVYPWCG
;
A
#
# COMPACT_ATOMS: atom_id res chain seq x y z
N MET A 1 60.95 40.21 4.56
CA MET A 1 59.48 40.36 4.67
C MET A 1 58.88 38.97 4.82
N SER A 2 58.17 38.75 5.93
CA SER A 2 57.35 37.58 6.28
C SER A 2 56.38 37.20 5.12
N ALA A 3 55.87 35.98 4.98
CA ALA A 3 55.43 35.06 6.01
C ALA A 3 55.38 33.59 5.55
N THR A 4 55.65 32.72 6.52
CA THR A 4 55.35 31.29 6.59
C THR A 4 53.85 31.03 6.42
N THR A 5 53.47 30.00 5.66
CA THR A 5 52.19 29.31 5.87
C THR A 5 52.41 27.80 5.73
N ARG A 6 52.52 27.13 6.88
CA ARG A 6 52.27 25.70 7.02
C ARG A 6 50.75 25.54 7.17
N THR A 7 50.14 24.68 6.38
CA THR A 7 48.86 24.07 6.77
C THR A 7 48.84 22.61 6.33
N ALA A 8 48.40 21.79 7.27
CA ALA A 8 48.65 20.37 7.40
C ALA A 8 47.90 19.50 6.39
N ALA A 9 48.51 18.35 6.09
CA ALA A 9 47.82 17.18 5.59
C ALA A 9 46.92 16.60 6.70
N ALA A 10 45.69 16.24 6.35
CA ALA A 10 44.90 15.23 7.04
C ALA A 10 44.12 14.44 5.99
N ALA A 11 44.65 13.26 5.68
CA ALA A 11 43.93 12.21 4.97
C ALA A 11 43.06 11.42 5.96
N LEU A 12 42.11 10.66 5.40
CA LEU A 12 41.30 9.58 6.01
C LEU A 12 40.05 9.98 6.81
N ALA A 13 38.89 9.83 6.17
CA ALA A 13 37.81 8.94 6.64
C ALA A 13 36.71 8.84 5.57
N ALA A 14 36.97 8.08 4.50
CA ALA A 14 35.91 7.55 3.64
C ALA A 14 35.59 6.14 4.12
N ALA A 15 34.53 5.97 4.91
CA ALA A 15 33.81 4.71 5.08
C ALA A 15 32.62 4.94 6.02
N GLY A 16 31.40 4.62 5.56
CA GLY A 16 30.28 4.36 6.46
C GLY A 16 29.05 5.27 6.33
N LEU A 17 28.55 5.49 5.12
CA LEU A 17 27.10 5.63 4.95
C LEU A 17 26.62 4.44 4.11
N ALA A 18 26.21 3.38 4.80
CA ALA A 18 25.33 2.39 4.20
C ALA A 18 24.02 3.10 3.86
N VAL A 19 23.89 3.53 2.61
CA VAL A 19 22.60 3.88 2.03
C VAL A 19 21.85 2.54 1.89
N THR A 20 21.10 2.16 2.92
CA THR A 20 20.02 1.20 2.72
C THR A 20 19.02 1.93 1.86
N GLY A 21 18.95 1.53 0.58
CA GLY A 21 18.05 2.12 -0.40
C GLY A 21 16.62 2.10 0.11
N ALA A 22 16.12 3.25 0.54
CA ALA A 22 14.69 3.52 0.44
C ALA A 22 14.43 3.74 -1.04
N ALA A 23 14.07 2.66 -1.75
CA ALA A 23 13.38 2.80 -3.01
C ALA A 23 12.16 3.68 -2.72
N THR A 24 12.20 4.94 -3.14
CA THR A 24 11.00 5.75 -3.20
C THR A 24 10.13 5.10 -4.25
N ALA A 25 9.27 4.17 -3.84
CA ALA A 25 8.11 3.82 -4.64
C ALA A 25 7.41 5.15 -4.93
N SER A 26 7.50 5.63 -6.17
CA SER A 26 6.65 6.72 -6.61
C SER A 26 5.23 6.26 -6.29
N ALA A 27 4.60 6.86 -5.28
CA ALA A 27 3.24 6.53 -4.91
C ALA A 27 2.41 6.70 -6.19
N ALA A 28 1.98 5.58 -6.75
CA ALA A 28 1.11 5.60 -7.92
C ALA A 28 -0.10 6.48 -7.57
N ALA A 29 -0.63 7.17 -8.58
CA ALA A 29 -1.87 7.91 -8.37
C ALA A 29 -2.94 6.93 -7.85
N PRO A 30 -3.77 7.33 -6.87
CA PRO A 30 -4.80 6.44 -6.33
C PRO A 30 -5.68 5.89 -7.44
N ASP A 31 -5.92 4.58 -7.42
CA ASP A 31 -6.81 3.93 -8.38
C ASP A 31 -8.27 4.18 -8.00
N THR A 32 -8.78 5.32 -8.47
CA THR A 32 -10.18 5.71 -8.25
C THR A 32 -11.16 4.95 -9.15
N GLU A 33 -10.68 4.26 -10.18
CA GLU A 33 -11.51 3.43 -11.04
C GLU A 33 -11.83 2.11 -10.35
N CYS A 34 -10.79 1.40 -9.87
CA CYS A 34 -10.93 0.22 -9.04
C CYS A 34 -11.80 0.50 -7.81
N MET A 35 -11.58 1.62 -7.12
CA MET A 35 -12.41 2.02 -5.97
C MET A 35 -13.89 2.20 -6.35
N ARG A 36 -14.19 2.85 -7.49
CA ARG A 36 -15.58 3.05 -7.94
C ARG A 36 -16.23 1.73 -8.37
N ALA A 37 -15.48 0.86 -9.05
CA ALA A 37 -15.94 -0.46 -9.44
C ALA A 37 -16.28 -1.31 -8.20
N GLY A 38 -15.42 -1.32 -7.18
CA GLY A 38 -15.70 -2.00 -5.91
C GLY A 38 -16.94 -1.47 -5.21
N ILE A 39 -17.12 -0.15 -5.16
CA ILE A 39 -18.37 0.45 -4.64
C ILE A 39 -19.58 0.01 -5.46
N SER A 40 -19.47 -0.11 -6.78
CA SER A 40 -20.56 -0.61 -7.64
C SER A 40 -20.89 -2.06 -7.32
N THR A 41 -19.89 -2.95 -7.25
CA THR A 41 -20.09 -4.36 -6.89
C THR A 41 -20.80 -4.50 -5.55
N LEU A 42 -20.40 -3.70 -4.55
CA LEU A 42 -21.08 -3.69 -3.24
C LEU A 42 -22.52 -3.20 -3.32
N LYS A 43 -22.85 -2.26 -4.22
CA LYS A 43 -24.23 -1.80 -4.45
C LYS A 43 -25.05 -2.89 -5.13
N ASP A 44 -24.51 -3.51 -6.16
CA ASP A 44 -25.20 -4.53 -6.96
C ASP A 44 -25.49 -5.78 -6.14
N ALA A 45 -24.61 -6.11 -5.19
CA ALA A 45 -24.83 -7.17 -4.20
C ALA A 45 -25.76 -6.76 -3.04
N GLY A 46 -26.20 -5.50 -2.96
CA GLY A 46 -26.99 -4.99 -1.85
C GLY A 46 -26.23 -4.88 -0.51
N LEU A 47 -24.90 -4.94 -0.55
CA LEU A 47 -24.03 -5.00 0.63
C LEU A 47 -23.48 -3.64 1.07
N LEU A 48 -23.50 -2.61 0.21
CA LEU A 48 -22.81 -1.35 0.48
C LEU A 48 -23.17 -0.73 1.84
N SER A 49 -24.46 -0.69 2.21
CA SER A 49 -24.88 -0.10 3.48
C SER A 49 -24.39 -0.88 4.70
N ALA A 50 -24.41 -2.21 4.64
CA ALA A 50 -23.91 -3.07 5.71
C ALA A 50 -22.39 -2.92 5.83
N VAL A 51 -21.67 -3.00 4.71
CA VAL A 51 -20.22 -2.86 4.66
C VAL A 51 -19.75 -1.49 5.12
N ALA A 52 -20.45 -0.42 4.74
CA ALA A 52 -20.11 0.94 5.19
C ALA A 52 -20.28 1.13 6.70
N LYS A 53 -21.20 0.38 7.34
CA LYS A 53 -21.49 0.47 8.76
C LYS A 53 -20.60 -0.44 9.60
N ASP A 54 -20.48 -1.70 9.20
CA ASP A 54 -19.93 -2.78 10.01
C ASP A 54 -18.59 -3.31 9.47
N GLY A 55 -18.22 -2.92 8.25
CA GLY A 55 -17.06 -3.43 7.52
C GLY A 55 -17.39 -4.62 6.62
N LEU A 56 -16.39 -5.09 5.86
CA LEU A 56 -16.51 -6.22 4.95
C LEU A 56 -15.95 -7.49 5.62
N PRO A 57 -16.78 -8.48 5.96
CA PRO A 57 -16.29 -9.79 6.35
C PRO A 57 -15.42 -10.39 5.25
N VAL A 58 -14.27 -10.95 5.61
CA VAL A 58 -13.35 -11.58 4.62
C VAL A 58 -14.06 -12.70 3.85
N ALA A 59 -14.98 -13.43 4.50
CA ALA A 59 -15.79 -14.46 3.85
C ALA A 59 -16.68 -13.90 2.73
N ASP A 60 -17.29 -12.73 2.93
CA ASP A 60 -18.12 -12.06 1.92
C ASP A 60 -17.26 -11.53 0.76
N ALA A 61 -16.05 -11.04 1.05
CA ALA A 61 -15.10 -10.64 0.02
C ALA A 61 -14.76 -11.83 -0.92
N VAL A 62 -14.50 -13.01 -0.34
CA VAL A 62 -14.25 -14.24 -1.12
C VAL A 62 -15.47 -14.63 -1.96
N ALA A 63 -16.69 -14.47 -1.44
CA ALA A 63 -17.92 -14.72 -2.21
C ALA A 63 -18.09 -13.77 -3.40
N LEU A 64 -17.52 -12.56 -3.33
CA LEU A 64 -17.44 -11.62 -4.45
C LEU A 64 -16.29 -11.94 -5.43
N GLY A 65 -15.52 -13.00 -5.21
CA GLY A 65 -14.39 -13.39 -6.06
C GLY A 65 -13.08 -12.68 -5.75
N VAL A 66 -13.00 -11.97 -4.60
CA VAL A 66 -11.77 -11.36 -4.12
C VAL A 66 -10.81 -12.44 -3.63
N THR A 67 -9.56 -12.37 -4.05
CA THR A 67 -8.52 -13.32 -3.62
C THR A 67 -7.31 -12.58 -3.06
N PRO A 68 -6.62 -13.12 -2.03
CA PRO A 68 -5.38 -12.53 -1.55
C PRO A 68 -4.29 -12.57 -2.63
N ARG A 69 -3.53 -11.50 -2.77
CA ARG A 69 -2.32 -11.48 -3.62
C ARG A 69 -1.21 -12.30 -2.96
N GLU A 70 -0.31 -12.87 -3.76
CA GLU A 70 0.85 -13.61 -3.26
C GLU A 70 1.63 -12.79 -2.20
N GLY A 71 1.99 -13.44 -1.09
CA GLY A 71 2.66 -12.79 0.04
C GLY A 71 1.74 -12.12 1.05
N THR A 72 0.44 -12.03 0.79
CA THR A 72 -0.54 -11.51 1.77
C THR A 72 -0.80 -12.54 2.86
N ASP A 73 -0.43 -12.21 4.11
CA ASP A 73 -0.79 -13.01 5.28
C ASP A 73 -2.22 -12.70 5.74
N VAL A 74 -3.18 -13.47 5.23
CA VAL A 74 -4.60 -13.33 5.58
C VAL A 74 -4.84 -13.63 7.07
N SER A 75 -3.99 -14.43 7.72
CA SER A 75 -4.15 -14.76 9.13
C SER A 75 -3.84 -13.59 10.07
N ALA A 76 -3.07 -12.61 9.59
CA ALA A 76 -2.77 -11.37 10.29
C ALA A 76 -3.86 -10.29 10.09
N LEU A 77 -4.83 -10.52 9.20
CA LEU A 77 -5.91 -9.57 8.93
C LEU A 77 -7.05 -9.73 9.94
N PRO A 78 -7.77 -8.65 10.27
CA PRO A 78 -9.00 -8.77 11.03
C PRO A 78 -10.05 -9.54 10.20
N ALA A 79 -10.87 -10.32 10.88
CA ALA A 79 -11.94 -11.10 10.23
C ALA A 79 -12.95 -10.23 9.48
N VAL A 80 -13.09 -8.96 9.89
CA VAL A 80 -13.89 -7.93 9.23
C VAL A 80 -12.99 -6.75 8.91
N LEU A 81 -12.89 -6.41 7.63
CA LEU A 81 -12.10 -5.29 7.14
C LEU A 81 -12.91 -4.00 7.26
N PRO A 82 -12.42 -2.97 7.95
CA PRO A 82 -13.10 -1.67 7.98
C PRO A 82 -13.31 -1.12 6.57
N PHE A 83 -14.45 -0.46 6.33
CA PHE A 83 -14.74 0.06 4.99
C PHE A 83 -13.66 1.03 4.48
N SER A 84 -13.07 1.84 5.36
CA SER A 84 -11.95 2.71 5.02
C SER A 84 -10.72 1.92 4.55
N THR A 85 -10.41 0.79 5.18
CA THR A 85 -9.32 -0.10 4.78
C THR A 85 -9.62 -0.73 3.42
N VAL A 86 -10.85 -1.17 3.19
CA VAL A 86 -11.27 -1.70 1.88
C VAL A 86 -11.09 -0.64 0.79
N LEU A 87 -11.55 0.59 1.01
CA LEU A 87 -11.38 1.68 0.05
C LEU A 87 -9.91 2.05 -0.18
N ALA A 88 -9.07 1.98 0.86
CA ALA A 88 -7.64 2.22 0.75
C ALA A 88 -6.97 1.13 -0.10
N ASP A 89 -7.35 -0.14 0.09
CA ASP A 89 -6.80 -1.26 -0.69
C ASP A 89 -7.20 -1.17 -2.17
N HIS A 90 -8.45 -0.80 -2.47
CA HIS A 90 -8.87 -0.55 -3.86
C HIS A 90 -8.07 0.60 -4.51
N ARG A 91 -7.77 1.66 -3.75
CA ARG A 91 -6.97 2.79 -4.24
C ARG A 91 -5.51 2.43 -4.47
N ALA A 92 -5.02 1.35 -3.89
CA ALA A 92 -3.66 0.86 -4.11
C ALA A 92 -3.51 0.21 -5.50
N GLY A 93 -4.61 -0.15 -6.17
CA GLY A 93 -4.57 -0.74 -7.52
C GLY A 93 -3.70 -2.00 -7.55
N GLU A 94 -2.61 -1.98 -8.33
CA GLU A 94 -1.67 -3.10 -8.41
C GLU A 94 -0.92 -3.38 -7.09
N ASP A 95 -0.81 -2.38 -6.21
CA ASP A 95 -0.18 -2.50 -4.89
C ASP A 95 -1.16 -3.00 -3.80
N SER A 96 -2.40 -3.36 -4.18
CA SER A 96 -3.41 -3.90 -3.25
C SER A 96 -2.99 -5.25 -2.65
N LEU A 97 -3.43 -5.51 -1.42
CA LEU A 97 -3.30 -6.82 -0.78
C LEU A 97 -4.20 -7.86 -1.44
N PHE A 98 -5.29 -7.43 -2.06
CA PHE A 98 -6.26 -8.32 -2.70
C PHE A 98 -6.36 -8.09 -4.21
N VAL A 99 -6.47 -9.18 -4.95
CA VAL A 99 -6.87 -9.15 -6.36
C VAL A 99 -8.38 -9.01 -6.42
N TYR A 100 -8.83 -7.89 -7.00
CA TYR A 100 -10.22 -7.58 -7.24
C TYR A 100 -10.57 -7.86 -8.71
N PRO A 101 -11.51 -8.77 -9.02
CA PRO A 101 -11.78 -9.18 -10.41
C PRO A 101 -12.41 -8.09 -11.28
N TRP A 102 -12.83 -6.97 -10.68
CA TRP A 102 -13.39 -5.79 -11.34
C TRP A 102 -12.41 -4.62 -11.44
N CYS A 103 -11.17 -4.79 -10.98
CA CYS A 103 -10.12 -3.78 -11.13
C CYS A 103 -9.22 -4.18 -12.29
N GLY A 104 -9.10 -3.30 -13.30
CA GLY A 104 -8.35 -3.52 -14.54
C GLY A 104 -8.72 -2.53 -15.63
#